data_AF-A0A7J2KE30-F1
#
_entry.id   AF-A0A7J2KE30-F1
#
_cell.length_a   1.000
_cell.length_b   1.000
_cell.length_c   1.000
_cell.angle_alpha   90.00
_cell.angle_beta   90.00
_cell.angle_gamma   90.00
#
_symmetry.space_group_name_H-M   'P 1'
#
loop_
_entity.id
_entity.type
_entity.pdbx_description
1 polymer ?
#
loop_
_entity_poly.entity_id
_entity_poly.type
_entity_poly.pdbx_seq_one_letter_code
_entity_poly.pdbx_strand_id
1 'polypeptide(L)'
;MIAIIVEGVSDRGFIEGIADRLKITCRVRLMRGNRPNKAVRLIKSVSVLRDINKIIFLKDLHVQDENKIRDKIRGIMEEIGEINKVYRIVVKKSIESWVLAGLYNKRGAEKIADRAKKII
;
A
#
# COMPACT_ATOMS: atom_id res chain seq x y z
N MET A 1 0.34 8.53 -15.48
CA MET A 1 0.45 7.12 -15.04
C MET A 1 0.66 7.08 -13.53
N ILE A 2 0.13 6.06 -12.84
CA ILE A 2 0.24 5.93 -11.38
C ILE A 2 1.40 4.97 -11.05
N ALA A 3 2.33 5.37 -10.19
CA ALA A 3 3.29 4.44 -9.59
C ALA A 3 2.74 3.93 -8.26
N ILE A 4 2.79 2.63 -8.01
CA ILE A 4 2.30 2.02 -6.76
C ILE A 4 3.45 1.24 -6.13
N ILE A 5 3.84 1.60 -4.91
CA ILE A 5 4.89 0.95 -4.14
C ILE A 5 4.23 0.00 -3.13
N VAL A 6 4.58 -1.28 -3.17
CA VAL A 6 3.98 -2.33 -2.34
C VAL A 6 5.04 -3.23 -1.69
N GLU A 7 4.67 -3.94 -0.63
CA GLU A 7 5.60 -4.74 0.16
C GLU A 7 5.92 -6.08 -0.51
N GLY A 8 4.89 -6.79 -0.94
CA GLY A 8 4.95 -8.17 -1.40
C GLY A 8 4.47 -8.40 -2.83
N VAL A 9 4.72 -9.61 -3.32
CA VAL A 9 4.25 -10.06 -4.65
C VAL A 9 2.73 -10.24 -4.69
N SER A 10 2.11 -10.61 -3.57
CA SER A 10 0.66 -10.73 -3.44
C SER A 10 -0.03 -9.37 -3.65
N ASP A 11 0.46 -8.31 -2.99
CA ASP A 11 -0.02 -6.94 -3.17
C ASP A 11 0.07 -6.51 -4.63
N ARG A 12 1.18 -6.86 -5.29
CA ARG A 12 1.38 -6.54 -6.70
C ARG A 12 0.33 -7.21 -7.58
N GLY A 13 0.12 -8.52 -7.42
CA GLY A 13 -0.88 -9.23 -8.22
C GLY A 13 -2.29 -8.68 -8.01
N PHE A 14 -2.62 -8.34 -6.77
CA PHE A 14 -3.91 -7.71 -6.44
C PHE A 14 -4.08 -6.34 -7.11
N ILE A 15 -3.08 -5.47 -6.99
CA ILE A 15 -3.11 -4.13 -7.60
C ILE A 15 -3.13 -4.20 -9.13
N GLU A 16 -2.36 -5.10 -9.73
CA GLU A 16 -2.39 -5.32 -11.18
C GLU A 16 -3.76 -5.80 -11.65
N GLY A 17 -4.42 -6.69 -10.89
CA GLY A 17 -5.79 -7.12 -11.17
C GLY A 17 -6.84 -6.00 -11.04
N ILE A 18 -6.75 -5.15 -10.02
CA ILE A 18 -7.60 -3.95 -9.90
C ILE A 18 -7.37 -3.01 -11.08
N ALA A 19 -6.10 -2.75 -11.40
CA ALA A 19 -5.72 -1.83 -12.46
C ALA A 19 -6.26 -2.30 -13.82
N ASP A 20 -6.17 -3.59 -14.14
CA ASP A 20 -6.75 -4.15 -15.36
C ASP A 20 -8.28 -4.05 -15.38
N ARG A 21 -8.95 -4.39 -14.27
CA ARG A 21 -10.41 -4.30 -14.18
C ARG A 21 -10.92 -2.86 -14.36
N LEU A 22 -10.19 -1.89 -13.83
CA LEU A 22 -10.52 -0.47 -13.94
C LEU A 22 -9.97 0.19 -15.22
N LYS A 23 -9.22 -0.56 -16.05
CA LYS A 23 -8.53 -0.05 -17.25
C LYS A 23 -7.64 1.16 -16.95
N ILE A 24 -6.94 1.11 -15.82
CA ILE A 24 -6.00 2.14 -15.36
C ILE A 24 -4.57 1.65 -15.59
N THR A 25 -3.75 2.43 -16.28
CA THR A 25 -2.32 2.15 -16.40
C THR A 25 -1.59 2.48 -15.09
N CYS A 26 -1.02 1.46 -14.46
CA CYS A 26 -0.18 1.62 -13.28
C CYS A 26 1.18 0.92 -13.42
N ARG A 27 2.16 1.40 -12.66
CA ARG A 27 3.50 0.84 -12.56
C ARG A 27 3.74 0.40 -11.12
N VAL A 28 3.61 -0.89 -10.85
CA VAL A 28 3.85 -1.45 -9.52
C VAL A 28 5.35 -1.65 -9.28
N ARG A 29 5.81 -1.32 -8.06
CA ARG A 29 7.20 -1.48 -7.61
C ARG A 29 7.23 -2.21 -6.27
N LEU A 30 8.09 -3.22 -6.19
CA LEU A 30 8.19 -4.11 -5.04
C LEU A 30 9.29 -3.68 -4.07
N MET A 31 8.93 -3.46 -2.81
CA MET A 31 9.89 -3.35 -1.72
C MET A 31 10.55 -4.70 -1.40
N ARG A 32 9.83 -5.81 -1.54
CA ARG A 32 10.25 -7.17 -1.11
C ARG A 32 10.39 -7.24 0.41
N GLY A 33 9.27 -7.05 1.10
CA GLY A 33 9.13 -7.00 2.55
C GLY A 33 9.24 -5.58 3.11
N ASN A 34 9.19 -5.48 4.45
CA ASN A 34 9.25 -4.21 5.17
C ASN A 34 10.67 -3.59 5.14
N ARG A 35 11.01 -2.91 4.04
CA ARG A 35 12.32 -2.27 3.80
C ARG A 35 12.19 -0.75 3.59
N PRO A 36 12.13 0.07 4.66
CA PRO A 36 11.93 1.53 4.58
C PRO A 36 12.89 2.25 3.62
N ASN A 37 14.20 2.01 3.73
CA ASN A 37 15.21 2.65 2.87
C ASN A 37 14.98 2.33 1.38
N LYS A 38 14.46 1.13 1.08
CA LYS A 38 14.11 0.76 -0.28
C LYS A 38 12.83 1.46 -0.75
N ALA A 39 11.86 1.67 0.13
CA ALA A 39 10.68 2.48 -0.18
C ALA A 39 11.11 3.91 -0.59
N VAL A 40 11.99 4.55 0.18
CA VAL A 40 12.53 5.88 -0.14
C VAL A 40 13.21 5.88 -1.51
N ARG A 41 14.13 4.95 -1.76
CA ARG A 41 14.83 4.83 -3.06
C ARG A 41 13.86 4.64 -4.22
N LEU A 42 12.87 3.77 -4.06
CA LEU A 42 11.85 3.53 -5.08
C LEU A 42 11.04 4.80 -5.35
N ILE A 43 10.56 5.47 -4.30
CA ILE A 43 9.76 6.70 -4.41
C ILE A 43 10.56 7.80 -5.13
N LYS A 44 11.82 8.03 -4.73
CA LYS A 44 12.71 9.00 -5.39
C LYS A 44 12.98 8.61 -6.85
N SER A 45 13.18 7.33 -7.15
CA SER A 45 13.41 6.90 -8.54
C SER A 45 12.19 7.07 -9.46
N VAL A 46 10.97 6.88 -8.94
CA VAL A 46 9.76 7.06 -9.76
C VAL A 46 9.29 8.51 -9.80
N SER A 47 9.68 9.35 -8.84
CA SER A 47 9.26 10.75 -8.80
C SER A 47 9.86 11.58 -9.93
N VAL A 48 11.07 11.25 -10.39
CA VAL A 48 11.77 11.93 -11.49
C VAL A 48 11.24 11.53 -12.88
N LEU A 49 10.39 10.50 -12.96
CA LEU A 49 9.79 10.07 -14.22
C LEU A 49 8.67 11.02 -14.65
N ARG A 50 8.77 11.55 -15.87
CA ARG A 50 7.84 12.55 -16.43
C ARG A 50 6.41 12.03 -16.59
N ASP A 51 6.24 10.73 -16.84
CA ASP A 51 4.95 10.07 -17.06
C ASP A 51 4.21 9.72 -15.75
N ILE A 52 4.88 9.83 -14.59
CA ILE A 52 4.30 9.57 -13.28
C ILE A 52 3.75 10.85 -12.66
N ASN A 53 2.41 10.94 -12.57
CA ASN A 53 1.71 12.07 -11.97
C ASN A 53 1.22 11.79 -10.54
N LYS A 54 1.21 10.52 -10.11
CA LYS A 54 0.79 10.10 -8.77
C LYS A 54 1.62 8.90 -8.31
N ILE A 55 2.06 8.93 -7.06
CA ILE A 55 2.76 7.85 -6.39
C ILE A 55 1.90 7.42 -5.21
N ILE A 56 1.49 6.15 -5.17
CA ILE A 56 0.75 5.56 -4.05
C ILE A 56 1.71 4.63 -3.31
N PHE A 57 1.92 4.87 -2.02
CA PHE A 57 2.71 4.01 -1.15
C PHE A 57 1.76 3.24 -0.23
N LEU A 58 1.70 1.93 -0.42
CA LEU A 58 0.91 1.03 0.41
C LEU A 58 1.79 0.42 1.49
N LYS A 59 1.36 0.55 2.74
CA LYS A 59 1.98 -0.06 3.91
C LYS A 59 0.95 -0.86 4.67
N ASP A 60 1.20 -2.13 4.90
CA ASP A 60 0.27 -2.98 5.65
C ASP A 60 0.46 -2.79 7.16
N LEU A 61 -0.68 -2.72 7.88
CA LEU A 61 -0.82 -2.70 9.32
C LEU A 61 -0.26 -3.97 9.99
N HIS A 62 -0.39 -5.13 9.33
CA HIS A 62 0.00 -6.45 9.87
C HIS A 62 -0.50 -6.65 11.32
N VAL A 63 0.32 -7.28 12.18
CA VAL A 63 0.16 -7.36 13.65
C VAL A 63 0.72 -6.14 14.39
N GLN A 64 1.17 -5.11 13.67
CA GLN A 64 1.82 -3.96 14.28
C GLN A 64 0.78 -2.96 14.80
N ASP A 65 1.21 -2.18 15.78
CA ASP A 65 0.41 -1.07 16.27
C ASP A 65 0.35 0.06 15.23
N GLU A 66 -0.82 0.70 15.09
CA GLU A 66 -1.02 1.77 14.12
C GLU A 66 -0.05 2.93 14.34
N ASN A 67 0.27 3.25 15.60
CA ASN A 67 1.22 4.31 15.92
C ASN A 67 2.63 3.97 15.42
N LYS A 68 3.07 2.71 15.61
CA LYS A 68 4.38 2.26 15.11
C LYS A 68 4.48 2.36 13.59
N ILE A 69 3.39 2.14 12.87
CA ILE A 69 3.38 2.28 11.41
C ILE A 69 3.33 3.74 10.99
N ARG A 70 2.57 4.58 11.69
CA ARG A 70 2.60 6.03 11.47
C ARG A 70 3.99 6.60 11.66
N ASP A 71 4.72 6.18 12.69
CA ASP A 71 6.10 6.60 12.94
C ASP A 71 7.05 6.17 11.82
N LYS A 72 6.93 4.92 11.35
CA LYS A 72 7.72 4.43 10.20
C LYS A 72 7.41 5.21 8.93
N ILE A 73 6.13 5.46 8.65
CA ILE A 73 5.73 6.23 7.48
C ILE A 73 6.23 7.67 7.60
N ARG A 74 6.17 8.27 8.79
CA ARG A 74 6.71 9.60 9.06
C ARG A 74 8.20 9.66 8.71
N GLY A 75 9.01 8.75 9.25
CA GLY A 75 10.44 8.70 8.92
C GLY A 75 10.74 8.51 7.43
N ILE A 76 9.95 7.68 6.73
CA ILE A 76 10.07 7.52 5.27
C ILE A 76 9.73 8.85 4.56
N MET A 77 8.67 9.55 4.96
CA MET A 77 8.27 10.82 4.34
C MET A 77 9.31 11.92 4.60
N GLU A 78 9.87 12.00 5.79
CA GLU A 78 10.96 12.91 6.14
C GLU A 78 12.18 12.67 5.24
N GLU A 79 12.57 11.41 5.02
CA GLU A 79 13.72 11.07 4.16
C GLU A 79 13.44 11.33 2.66
N ILE A 80 12.17 11.24 2.25
CA ILE A 80 11.75 11.56 0.88
C ILE A 80 11.84 13.05 0.59
N GLY A 81 11.51 13.90 1.56
CA GLY A 81 11.42 15.36 1.39
C GLY A 81 10.16 15.80 0.65
N GLU A 82 10.22 16.97 0.00
CA GLU A 82 9.06 17.63 -0.65
C GLU A 82 8.67 17.02 -2.00
N ILE A 83 8.24 15.76 -2.00
CA ILE A 83 7.64 15.12 -3.20
C ILE A 83 6.11 15.21 -3.10
N ASN A 84 5.54 16.26 -3.69
CA ASN A 84 4.12 16.62 -3.56
C ASN A 84 3.10 15.68 -4.24
N LYS A 85 3.55 14.54 -4.78
CA LYS A 85 2.70 13.56 -5.47
C LYS A 85 2.67 12.18 -4.80
N VAL A 86 3.09 12.08 -3.53
CA VAL A 86 3.11 10.83 -2.77
C VAL A 86 1.89 10.73 -1.86
N TYR A 87 1.11 9.66 -2.03
CA TYR A 87 -0.06 9.32 -1.25
C TYR A 87 0.26 8.08 -0.40
N ARG A 88 0.28 8.26 0.92
CA ARG A 88 0.50 7.18 1.90
C ARG A 88 -0.82 6.53 2.30
N ILE A 89 -0.96 5.23 2.09
CA ILE A 89 -2.15 4.48 2.49
C ILE A 89 -1.71 3.35 3.41
N VAL A 90 -2.25 3.35 4.63
CA VAL A 90 -2.15 2.22 5.54
C VAL A 90 -3.26 1.24 5.18
N VAL A 91 -2.87 0.06 4.72
CA VAL A 91 -3.82 -1.02 4.44
C VAL A 91 -4.19 -1.66 5.77
N LYS A 92 -5.46 -1.53 6.14
CA LYS A 92 -6.00 -2.19 7.34
C LYS A 92 -6.23 -3.67 7.06
N LYS A 93 -6.09 -4.49 8.10
CA LYS A 93 -6.33 -5.93 8.04
C LYS A 93 -7.75 -6.29 7.56
N SER A 94 -8.74 -5.47 7.90
CA SER A 94 -10.11 -5.58 7.38
C SER A 94 -10.15 -5.57 5.87
N ILE A 95 -9.41 -4.67 5.21
CA ILE A 95 -9.39 -4.57 3.74
C ILE A 95 -8.85 -5.86 3.12
N GLU A 96 -7.77 -6.43 3.67
CA GLU A 96 -7.27 -7.74 3.22
C GLU A 96 -8.29 -8.85 3.43
N SER A 97 -8.95 -8.83 4.58
CA SER A 97 -10.00 -9.79 4.92
C SER A 97 -11.19 -9.66 3.97
N TRP A 98 -11.54 -8.44 3.52
CA TRP A 98 -12.59 -8.18 2.54
C TRP A 98 -12.20 -8.68 1.16
N VAL A 99 -10.94 -8.48 0.77
CA VAL A 99 -10.42 -9.00 -0.49
C VAL A 99 -10.46 -10.52 -0.50
N LEU A 100 -9.95 -11.16 0.56
CA LEU A 100 -9.96 -12.61 0.70
C LEU A 100 -11.39 -13.15 0.76
N ALA A 101 -12.26 -12.52 1.56
CA ALA A 101 -13.66 -12.92 1.64
C ALA A 101 -14.39 -12.69 0.32
N GLY A 102 -14.09 -11.66 -0.47
CA GLY A 102 -14.66 -11.45 -1.79
C GLY A 102 -14.18 -12.46 -2.84
N LEU A 103 -12.94 -12.96 -2.71
CA LEU A 103 -12.40 -14.03 -3.54
C LEU A 103 -13.04 -15.39 -3.21
N TYR A 104 -13.33 -15.66 -1.93
CA TYR A 104 -13.95 -16.92 -1.47
C TYR A 104 -15.48 -16.88 -1.42
N ASN A 105 -16.08 -15.70 -1.28
CA ASN A 105 -17.50 -15.49 -0.98
C ASN A 105 -18.00 -14.25 -1.74
N LYS A 106 -18.83 -14.49 -2.77
CA LYS A 106 -19.26 -13.46 -3.74
C LYS A 106 -20.19 -12.36 -3.16
N ARG A 107 -20.38 -12.25 -1.84
CA ARG A 107 -21.31 -11.29 -1.21
C ARG A 107 -20.78 -10.70 0.10
N GLY A 108 -20.71 -9.36 0.17
CA GLY A 108 -20.71 -8.59 1.41
C GLY A 108 -19.41 -8.59 2.21
N ALA A 109 -18.28 -8.81 1.55
CA ALA A 109 -16.99 -8.90 2.21
C ALA A 109 -16.61 -7.60 2.92
N GLU A 110 -17.00 -6.46 2.35
CA GLU A 110 -16.84 -5.09 2.88
C GLU A 110 -17.53 -4.83 4.23
N LYS A 111 -18.25 -5.80 4.78
CA LYS A 111 -18.95 -5.70 6.07
C LYS A 111 -18.18 -6.36 7.22
N ILE A 112 -17.04 -7.00 6.97
CA ILE A 112 -16.27 -7.70 8.01
C ILE A 112 -15.52 -6.66 8.86
N ALA A 113 -15.98 -6.41 10.08
CA ALA A 113 -15.31 -5.46 10.97
C ALA A 113 -13.91 -5.94 11.38
N ASP A 114 -12.97 -4.99 11.56
CA ASP A 114 -11.68 -5.28 12.17
C ASP A 114 -11.89 -5.83 13.59
N ARG A 115 -11.31 -7.00 13.89
CA ARG A 115 -11.38 -7.59 15.23
C ARG A 115 -10.70 -6.63 16.21
N ALA A 116 -11.47 -6.04 17.13
CA ALA A 116 -10.92 -5.21 18.19
C ALA A 116 -9.83 -5.98 18.96
N LYS A 117 -8.65 -5.37 19.16
CA LYS A 117 -7.63 -5.91 20.05
C LYS A 117 -8.29 -6.12 21.42
N LYS A 118 -8.38 -7.37 21.89
CA LYS A 118 -8.56 -7.63 23.32
C LYS A 118 -7.32 -7.06 24.00
N ILE A 119 -7.50 -5.96 24.70
CA ILE A 119 -6.56 -5.53 25.73
C ILE A 119 -6.66 -6.60 26.81
N ILE A 120 -5.60 -7.40 26.95
CA ILE A 120 -5.41 -8.31 28.08
C ILE A 120 -4.56 -7.55 29.09
#